data_AF-B0EHL4-F1
#
_entry.id   AF-B0EHL4-F1
#
_cell.length_a   1.000
_cell.length_b   1.000
_cell.length_c   1.000
_cell.angle_alpha   90.00
_cell.angle_beta   90.00
_cell.angle_gamma   90.00
#
_symmetry.space_group_name_H-M   'P 1'
#
loop_
_entity.id
_entity.type
_entity.pdbx_description
1 polymer ?
#
loop_
_entity_poly.entity_id
_entity_poly.type
_entity_poly.pdbx_seq_one_letter_code
_entity_poly.pdbx_strand_id
1 'polypeptide(L)'
;MNEASRIIQRNMRCIDMKVIESCYEMKKDTTEIRQIIDRKTCDMDKKKEKEEEITKMYEGIMEDLKENTRKCIEKYEFCCKITEGVLLRKVLSDLIKQSQSKLTMYKTLQMISNEQLNQTIQQHNKELKKGIITTKECVVCHKEKDELINVFGCGHSYHSTCLKSSGICLECNHHMK
;
A
#
# COMPACT_ATOMS: atom_id res chain seq x y z
N MET A 1 116.87 25.14 -33.35
CA MET A 1 115.77 24.29 -32.87
C MET A 1 116.25 22.85 -32.88
N ASN A 2 116.34 22.20 -31.72
CA ASN A 2 116.77 20.81 -31.64
C ASN A 2 115.68 19.88 -32.19
N GLU A 3 116.10 18.81 -32.88
CA GLU A 3 115.25 17.76 -33.44
C GLU A 3 114.21 17.23 -32.43
N ALA A 4 114.61 17.13 -31.16
CA ALA A 4 113.75 16.77 -30.05
C ALA A 4 112.52 17.69 -29.89
N SER A 5 112.65 19.01 -30.06
CA SER A 5 111.52 19.95 -29.97
C SER A 5 110.50 19.77 -31.10
N ARG A 6 110.96 19.42 -32.30
CA ARG A 6 110.06 19.17 -33.44
C ARG A 6 109.26 17.88 -33.25
N ILE A 7 109.92 16.84 -32.73
CA ILE A 7 109.28 15.56 -32.42
C ILE A 7 108.22 15.75 -31.32
N ILE A 8 108.55 16.49 -30.26
CA ILE A 8 107.61 16.79 -29.17
C ILE A 8 106.39 17.56 -29.69
N GLN A 9 106.57 18.62 -30.49
CA GLN A 9 105.44 19.37 -31.06
C GLN A 9 104.57 18.55 -32.02
N ARG A 10 105.15 17.58 -32.74
CA ARG A 10 104.41 16.70 -33.64
C ARG A 10 103.60 15.68 -32.84
N ASN A 11 104.19 15.09 -31.80
CA ASN A 11 103.51 14.16 -30.90
C ASN A 11 102.37 14.86 -30.14
N MET A 12 102.58 16.10 -29.68
CA MET A 12 101.55 16.89 -29.00
C MET A 12 100.34 17.12 -29.92
N ARG A 13 100.56 17.54 -31.18
CA ARG A 13 99.48 17.69 -32.16
C ARG A 13 98.72 16.39 -32.45
N CYS A 14 99.42 15.25 -32.49
CA CYS A 14 98.78 13.96 -32.65
C CYS A 14 97.94 13.56 -31.43
N ILE A 15 98.38 13.90 -30.22
CA ILE A 15 97.61 13.68 -28.98
C ILE A 15 96.36 14.57 -28.99
N ASP A 16 96.51 15.86 -29.27
CA ASP A 16 95.40 16.81 -29.33
C ASP A 16 94.34 16.37 -30.35
N MET A 17 94.76 15.90 -31.53
CA MET A 17 93.84 15.40 -32.55
C MET A 17 93.04 14.18 -32.07
N LYS A 18 93.69 13.21 -31.41
CA LYS A 18 93.02 12.02 -30.87
C LYS A 18 92.05 12.37 -29.74
N VAL A 19 92.39 13.36 -28.91
CA VAL A 19 91.51 13.86 -27.85
C VAL A 19 90.27 14.52 -28.47
N ILE A 20 90.44 15.33 -29.51
CA ILE A 20 89.34 15.98 -30.23
C ILE A 20 88.41 14.93 -30.87
N GLU A 21 88.95 13.95 -31.58
CA GLU A 21 88.17 12.85 -32.18
C GLU A 21 87.36 12.09 -31.11
N SER A 22 87.99 11.75 -29.98
CA SER A 22 87.32 11.11 -28.85
C SER A 22 86.18 11.96 -28.28
N CYS A 23 86.39 13.28 -28.13
CA CYS A 23 85.35 14.20 -27.69
C CYS A 23 84.17 14.30 -28.68
N TYR A 24 84.42 14.22 -29.99
CA TYR A 24 83.36 14.22 -31.00
C TYR A 24 82.52 12.93 -30.94
N GLU A 25 83.16 11.76 -30.82
CA GLU A 25 82.44 10.49 -30.69
C GLU A 25 81.62 10.45 -29.39
N MET A 26 82.19 10.87 -28.26
CA MET A 26 81.43 10.98 -26.99
C MET A 26 80.20 11.89 -27.11
N LYS A 27 80.31 13.01 -27.84
CA LYS A 27 79.19 13.94 -28.05
C LYS A 27 78.11 13.31 -28.95
N LYS A 28 78.51 12.53 -29.94
CA LYS A 28 77.61 11.78 -30.81
C LYS A 28 76.85 10.71 -30.01
N ASP A 29 77.55 9.91 -29.21
CA ASP A 29 76.95 8.90 -28.31
C ASP A 29 75.95 9.54 -27.34
N THR A 30 76.31 10.69 -26.76
CA THR A 30 75.42 11.44 -25.85
C THR A 30 74.13 11.87 -26.56
N THR A 31 74.22 12.24 -27.84
CA THR A 31 73.05 12.68 -28.63
C THR A 31 72.14 11.49 -28.95
N GLU A 32 72.72 10.33 -29.31
CA GLU A 32 71.95 9.10 -29.56
C GLU A 32 71.25 8.61 -28.29
N ILE A 33 71.92 8.62 -27.14
CA ILE A 33 71.34 8.30 -25.83
C ILE A 33 70.14 9.20 -25.54
N ARG A 34 70.26 10.52 -25.81
CA ARG A 34 69.18 11.48 -25.58
C ARG A 34 67.94 11.17 -26.41
N GLN A 35 68.12 10.85 -27.70
CA GLN A 35 67.01 10.47 -28.58
C GLN A 35 66.32 9.17 -28.13
N ILE A 36 67.06 8.21 -27.57
CA ILE A 36 66.49 6.98 -27.01
C ILE A 36 65.66 7.29 -25.77
N ILE A 37 66.15 8.16 -24.88
CA ILE A 37 65.42 8.61 -23.69
C ILE A 37 64.13 9.32 -24.11
N ASP A 38 64.19 10.24 -25.07
CA ASP A 38 63.01 11.00 -25.53
C ASP A 38 61.94 10.06 -26.12
N ARG A 39 62.33 9.08 -26.94
CA ARG A 39 61.40 8.06 -27.47
C ARG A 39 60.76 7.23 -26.36
N LYS A 40 61.54 6.73 -25.41
CA LYS A 40 61.01 5.96 -24.28
C LYS A 40 60.06 6.79 -23.41
N THR A 41 60.35 8.07 -23.23
CA THR A 41 59.50 8.98 -22.46
C THR A 41 58.17 9.19 -23.17
N CYS A 42 58.18 9.43 -24.48
CA CYS A 42 56.96 9.54 -25.29
C CYS A 42 56.09 8.26 -25.25
N ASP A 43 56.70 7.07 -25.31
CA ASP A 43 55.96 5.81 -25.20
C ASP A 43 55.34 5.61 -23.81
N MET A 44 56.03 6.06 -22.76
CA MET A 44 55.50 6.03 -21.39
C MET A 44 54.31 6.98 -21.22
N ASP A 45 54.36 8.16 -21.83
CA ASP A 45 53.25 9.13 -21.78
C ASP A 45 52.02 8.59 -22.51
N LYS A 46 52.19 7.99 -23.69
CA LYS A 46 51.10 7.29 -24.41
C LYS A 46 50.52 6.14 -23.60
N LYS A 47 51.35 5.43 -22.83
CA LYS A 47 50.89 4.34 -21.97
C LYS A 47 50.01 4.89 -20.83
N LYS A 48 50.40 6.01 -20.22
CA LYS A 48 49.60 6.69 -19.19
C LYS A 48 48.26 7.18 -19.75
N GLU A 49 48.26 7.80 -20.92
CA GLU A 49 47.01 8.26 -21.57
C GLU A 49 46.02 7.10 -21.77
N LYS A 50 46.52 5.97 -22.28
CA LYS A 50 45.68 4.76 -22.43
C LYS A 50 45.19 4.21 -21.09
N GLU A 51 46.02 4.24 -20.05
CA GLU A 51 45.65 3.80 -18.71
C GLU A 51 44.57 4.71 -18.08
N GLU A 52 44.63 6.02 -18.32
CA GLU A 52 43.59 6.96 -17.92
C GLU A 52 42.28 6.76 -18.70
N GLU A 53 42.35 6.53 -20.02
CA GLU A 53 41.15 6.21 -20.83
C GLU A 53 40.48 4.92 -20.34
N ILE A 54 41.26 3.88 -20.06
CA ILE A 54 40.76 2.62 -19.53
C ILE A 54 40.11 2.84 -18.16
N THR A 55 40.76 3.59 -17.27
CA THR A 55 40.23 3.90 -15.94
C THR A 55 38.88 4.61 -16.04
N LYS A 56 38.77 5.67 -16.85
CA LYS A 56 37.53 6.41 -17.07
C LYS A 56 36.41 5.54 -17.62
N MET A 57 36.73 4.64 -18.55
CA MET A 57 35.76 3.68 -19.09
C MET A 57 35.26 2.71 -18.01
N TYR A 58 36.15 2.16 -17.18
CA TYR A 58 35.77 1.29 -16.07
C TYR A 58 34.91 2.02 -15.04
N GLU A 59 35.23 3.27 -14.71
CA GLU A 59 34.44 4.10 -13.81
C GLU A 59 33.01 4.29 -14.34
N GLY A 60 32.86 4.63 -15.63
CA GLY A 60 31.55 4.76 -16.27
C GLY A 60 30.73 3.47 -16.23
N ILE A 61 31.34 2.33 -16.56
CA ILE A 61 30.67 1.01 -16.50
C ILE A 61 30.20 0.72 -15.06
N MET A 62 31.02 1.04 -14.06
CA MET A 62 30.69 0.81 -12.66
C MET A 62 29.56 1.70 -12.17
N GLU A 63 29.47 2.94 -12.64
CA GLU A 63 28.34 3.84 -12.34
C GLU A 63 27.04 3.33 -12.96
N ASP A 64 27.08 2.92 -14.23
CA ASP A 64 25.91 2.33 -14.91
C ASP A 64 25.42 1.05 -14.22
N LEU A 65 26.36 0.18 -13.80
CA LEU A 65 26.03 -1.03 -13.05
C LEU A 65 25.39 -0.71 -11.70
N LYS A 66 25.89 0.29 -10.97
CA LYS A 66 25.30 0.72 -9.68
C LYS A 66 23.87 1.23 -9.86
N GLU A 67 23.64 2.06 -10.87
CA GLU A 67 22.31 2.63 -11.16
C GLU A 67 21.32 1.53 -11.58
N ASN A 68 21.74 0.61 -12.45
CA ASN A 68 20.90 -0.52 -12.87
C ASN A 68 20.61 -1.48 -11.71
N THR A 69 21.60 -1.73 -10.84
CA THR A 69 21.41 -2.55 -9.64
C THR A 69 20.37 -1.92 -8.71
N ARG A 70 20.41 -0.61 -8.50
CA ARG A 70 19.42 0.12 -7.69
C ARG A 70 18.00 -0.07 -8.23
N LYS A 71 17.81 0.14 -9.54
CA LYS A 71 16.52 -0.06 -10.21
C LYS A 71 15.99 -1.48 -10.09
N CYS A 72 16.87 -2.49 -10.17
CA CYS A 72 16.50 -3.89 -9.98
C CYS A 72 16.05 -4.18 -8.54
N ILE A 73 16.76 -3.64 -7.54
CA ILE A 73 16.40 -3.77 -6.12
C ILE A 73 15.02 -3.17 -5.85
N GLU A 74 14.76 -1.95 -6.33
CA GLU A 74 13.46 -1.28 -6.14
C GLU A 74 12.29 -2.09 -6.74
N LYS A 75 12.49 -2.63 -7.95
CA LYS A 75 11.50 -3.51 -8.59
C LYS A 75 11.29 -4.80 -7.82
N TYR A 76 12.37 -5.41 -7.32
CA TYR A 76 12.31 -6.63 -6.53
C TYR A 76 11.55 -6.41 -5.22
N GLU A 77 11.84 -5.34 -4.49
CA GLU A 77 11.12 -4.98 -3.26
C GLU A 77 9.63 -4.74 -3.50
N PHE A 78 9.28 -4.09 -4.61
CA PHE A 78 7.89 -3.92 -5.00
C PHE A 78 7.19 -5.25 -5.25
N CYS A 79 7.83 -6.16 -5.99
CA CYS A 79 7.34 -7.52 -6.19
C CYS A 79 7.17 -8.26 -4.86
N CYS A 80 8.12 -8.13 -3.92
CA CYS A 80 8.00 -8.71 -2.57
C CYS A 80 6.77 -8.17 -1.82
N LYS A 81 6.51 -6.85 -1.85
CA LYS A 81 5.31 -6.27 -1.22
C LYS A 81 4.01 -6.83 -1.80
N ILE A 82 4.00 -7.15 -3.10
CA ILE A 82 2.87 -7.79 -3.77
C ILE A 82 2.76 -9.27 -3.35
N THR A 83 3.84 -10.06 -3.46
CA THR A 83 3.82 -11.50 -3.19
C THR A 83 3.59 -11.81 -1.72
N GLU A 84 4.13 -10.98 -0.82
CA GLU A 84 3.83 -11.05 0.60
C GLU A 84 2.38 -10.68 0.90
N GLY A 85 1.61 -10.12 -0.04
CA GLY A 85 0.19 -9.83 0.11
C GLY A 85 -0.11 -8.74 1.14
N VAL A 86 0.85 -7.85 1.45
CA VAL A 86 0.69 -6.79 2.47
C VAL A 86 -0.47 -5.87 2.13
N LEU A 87 -0.54 -5.43 0.87
CA LEU A 87 -1.64 -4.57 0.38
C LEU A 87 -2.98 -5.31 0.44
N LEU A 88 -3.03 -6.56 0.00
CA LEU A 88 -4.23 -7.38 0.01
C LEU A 88 -4.75 -7.60 1.44
N ARG A 89 -3.86 -7.90 2.40
CA ARG A 89 -4.21 -8.05 3.82
C ARG A 89 -4.80 -6.77 4.43
N LYS A 90 -4.25 -5.60 4.06
CA LYS A 90 -4.75 -4.31 4.54
C LYS A 90 -6.17 -4.04 4.03
N VAL A 91 -6.38 -4.21 2.71
CA VAL A 91 -7.71 -4.05 2.09
C VAL A 91 -8.73 -5.03 2.67
N LEU A 92 -8.37 -6.31 2.83
CA LEU A 92 -9.22 -7.32 3.45
C LEU A 92 -9.58 -6.96 4.90
N SER A 93 -8.62 -6.49 5.69
CA SER A 93 -8.88 -6.07 7.08
C SER A 93 -9.87 -4.92 7.16
N ASP A 94 -9.75 -3.93 6.27
CA ASP A 94 -10.67 -2.79 6.24
C ASP A 94 -12.08 -3.22 5.80
N LEU A 95 -12.19 -4.09 4.79
CA LEU A 95 -13.46 -4.66 4.36
C LEU A 95 -14.14 -5.50 5.46
N ILE A 96 -13.37 -6.29 6.21
CA ILE A 96 -13.87 -7.07 7.35
C ILE A 96 -14.41 -6.14 8.43
N LYS A 97 -13.67 -5.08 8.80
CA LYS A 97 -14.10 -4.09 9.80
C LYS A 97 -15.39 -3.38 9.37
N GLN A 98 -15.47 -2.95 8.11
CA GLN A 98 -16.69 -2.33 7.57
C GLN A 98 -17.88 -3.30 7.61
N SER A 99 -17.66 -4.56 7.23
CA SER A 99 -18.69 -5.60 7.24
C SER A 99 -19.19 -5.89 8.66
N GLN A 100 -18.28 -5.99 9.63
CA GLN A 100 -18.62 -6.19 11.04
C GLN A 100 -19.43 -5.01 11.61
N SER A 101 -19.04 -3.77 11.28
CA SER A 101 -19.79 -2.58 11.70
C SER A 101 -21.22 -2.58 11.16
N LYS A 102 -21.40 -2.86 9.85
CA LYS A 102 -22.74 -2.98 9.23
C LYS A 102 -23.56 -4.10 9.85
N LEU A 103 -22.96 -5.26 10.11
CA LEU A 103 -23.65 -6.39 10.73
C LEU A 103 -24.15 -6.04 12.13
N THR A 104 -23.34 -5.36 12.94
CA THR A 104 -23.73 -4.89 14.27
C THR A 104 -24.91 -3.92 14.18
N MET A 105 -24.86 -2.96 13.26
CA MET A 105 -25.97 -2.03 13.02
C MET A 105 -27.27 -2.77 12.67
N TYR A 106 -27.22 -3.74 11.75
CA TYR A 106 -28.41 -4.53 11.38
C TYR A 106 -28.97 -5.31 12.57
N LYS A 107 -28.12 -5.91 13.40
CA LYS A 107 -28.57 -6.59 14.63
C LYS A 107 -29.27 -5.62 15.58
N THR A 108 -28.72 -4.43 15.79
CA THR A 108 -29.33 -3.40 16.62
C THR A 108 -30.69 -2.95 16.07
N LEU A 109 -30.79 -2.70 14.77
CA LEU A 109 -32.05 -2.33 14.12
C LEU A 109 -33.11 -3.43 14.26
N GLN A 110 -32.71 -4.70 14.10
CA GLN A 110 -33.61 -5.83 14.29
C GLN A 110 -34.12 -5.92 15.74
N MET A 111 -33.24 -5.72 16.73
CA MET A 111 -33.65 -5.69 18.14
C MET A 111 -34.66 -4.57 18.42
N ILE A 112 -34.40 -3.36 17.92
CA ILE A 112 -35.32 -2.21 18.08
C ILE A 112 -36.67 -2.51 17.43
N SER A 113 -36.67 -3.03 16.20
CA SER A 113 -37.91 -3.36 15.47
C SER A 113 -38.72 -4.43 16.20
N ASN A 114 -38.07 -5.46 16.74
CA ASN A 114 -38.75 -6.51 17.50
C ASN A 114 -39.33 -5.98 18.81
N GLU A 115 -38.61 -5.11 19.51
CA GLU A 115 -39.08 -4.49 20.75
C GLU A 115 -40.32 -3.61 20.49
N GLN A 116 -40.28 -2.78 19.44
CA GLN A 116 -41.43 -1.96 19.03
C GLN A 116 -42.65 -2.82 18.66
N LEU A 117 -42.43 -3.92 17.94
CA LEU A 117 -43.49 -4.85 17.59
C LEU A 117 -44.11 -5.50 18.85
N ASN A 118 -43.28 -5.94 19.79
CA ASN A 118 -43.73 -6.52 21.05
C ASN A 118 -44.55 -5.53 21.88
N GLN A 119 -44.11 -4.27 21.98
CA GLN A 119 -44.85 -3.22 22.68
C GLN A 119 -46.21 -2.97 22.02
N THR A 120 -46.26 -2.92 20.69
CA THR A 120 -47.52 -2.75 19.94
C THR A 120 -48.48 -3.92 20.18
N ILE A 121 -47.98 -5.16 20.12
CA ILE A 121 -48.77 -6.37 20.42
C ILE A 121 -49.30 -6.33 21.86
N GLN A 122 -48.46 -5.98 22.83
CA GLN A 122 -48.86 -5.87 24.23
C GLN A 122 -49.95 -4.80 24.43
N GLN A 123 -49.83 -3.65 23.77
CA GLN A 123 -50.83 -2.60 23.81
C GLN A 123 -52.17 -3.08 23.23
N HIS A 124 -52.17 -3.66 22.03
CA HIS A 124 -53.40 -4.20 21.42
C HIS A 124 -54.03 -5.29 22.27
N ASN A 125 -53.23 -6.18 22.88
CA ASN A 125 -53.73 -7.19 23.80
C ASN A 125 -54.37 -6.58 25.06
N LYS A 126 -53.84 -5.45 25.56
CA LYS A 126 -54.44 -4.74 26.69
C LYS A 126 -55.77 -4.09 26.32
N GLU A 127 -55.88 -3.53 25.11
CA GLU A 127 -57.13 -2.96 24.58
C GLU A 127 -58.20 -4.04 24.35
N LEU A 128 -57.79 -5.19 23.79
CA LEU A 128 -58.61 -6.40 23.67
C LEU A 128 -59.16 -6.86 25.02
N LYS A 129 -58.28 -7.02 26.03
CA LYS A 129 -58.67 -7.44 27.39
C LYS A 129 -59.58 -6.43 28.10
N LYS A 130 -59.45 -5.14 27.79
CA LYS A 130 -60.35 -4.09 28.31
C LYS A 130 -61.73 -4.08 27.65
N GLY A 131 -62.00 -4.99 26.70
CA GLY A 131 -63.28 -5.04 25.99
C GLY A 131 -63.54 -3.80 25.14
N ILE A 132 -62.50 -3.10 24.68
CA ILE A 132 -62.66 -1.91 23.82
C ILE A 132 -63.08 -2.34 22.40
N ILE A 133 -62.86 -3.61 22.03
CA ILE A 133 -63.51 -4.26 20.88
C ILE A 133 -64.87 -4.84 21.29
N THR A 134 -65.66 -4.05 22.00
CA THR A 134 -67.10 -4.33 22.13
C THR A 134 -67.78 -3.37 21.20
N THR A 135 -68.58 -3.89 20.28
CA THR A 135 -69.44 -3.03 19.47
C THR A 135 -70.19 -2.09 20.42
N LYS A 136 -70.10 -0.78 20.18
CA LYS A 136 -70.74 0.23 21.04
C LYS A 136 -72.27 0.19 20.93
N GLU A 137 -72.77 -0.52 19.92
CA GLU A 137 -74.17 -0.68 19.61
C GLU A 137 -74.68 -2.04 20.07
N CYS A 138 -75.90 -2.04 20.59
CA CYS A 138 -76.61 -3.28 20.84
C CYS A 138 -76.93 -3.97 19.51
N VAL A 139 -76.58 -5.26 19.39
CA VAL A 139 -76.86 -6.06 18.18
C VAL A 139 -78.35 -6.11 17.81
N VAL A 140 -79.25 -6.01 18.79
CA VAL A 140 -80.70 -6.15 18.57
C VAL A 140 -81.36 -4.83 18.13
N CYS A 141 -80.93 -3.69 18.66
CA CYS A 141 -81.60 -2.42 18.40
C CYS A 141 -80.73 -1.37 17.70
N HIS A 142 -79.45 -1.68 17.46
CA HIS A 142 -78.46 -0.83 16.79
C HIS A 142 -78.32 0.59 17.40
N LYS A 143 -78.66 0.74 18.69
CA LYS A 143 -78.47 2.00 19.44
C LYS A 143 -77.20 1.94 20.27
N GLU A 144 -76.49 3.07 20.36
CA GLU A 144 -75.27 3.24 21.16
C GLU A 144 -75.53 3.23 22.68
N LYS A 145 -74.47 2.93 23.45
CA LYS A 145 -74.41 2.78 24.93
C LYS A 145 -74.98 3.97 25.69
N ASP A 146 -76.07 3.75 26.43
CA ASP A 146 -76.56 4.72 27.43
C ASP A 146 -76.59 4.23 28.89
N GLU A 147 -76.37 2.95 29.22
CA GLU A 147 -75.94 2.44 30.57
C GLU A 147 -76.22 0.92 30.70
N LEU A 148 -75.22 0.06 30.94
CA LEU A 148 -75.38 -1.40 31.20
C LEU A 148 -75.71 -2.27 29.97
N ILE A 149 -74.72 -2.39 29.07
CA ILE A 149 -74.67 -3.44 28.06
C ILE A 149 -73.96 -4.68 28.63
N ASN A 150 -74.56 -5.85 28.48
CA ASN A 150 -73.89 -7.12 28.72
C ASN A 150 -72.98 -7.44 27.54
N VAL A 151 -71.69 -7.60 27.83
CA VAL A 151 -70.66 -7.94 26.86
C VAL A 151 -70.37 -9.43 26.96
N PHE A 152 -70.51 -10.14 25.85
CA PHE A 152 -70.09 -11.54 25.75
C PHE A 152 -68.60 -11.64 25.41
N GLY A 153 -67.95 -12.75 25.80
CA GLY A 153 -66.57 -13.05 25.43
C GLY A 153 -66.30 -13.15 23.93
N CYS A 154 -67.35 -13.19 23.11
CA CYS A 154 -67.31 -13.12 21.65
C CYS A 154 -67.33 -11.69 21.08
N GLY A 155 -67.38 -10.65 21.92
CA GLY A 155 -67.36 -9.24 21.50
C GLY A 155 -68.72 -8.63 21.13
N HIS A 156 -69.79 -9.43 21.09
CA HIS A 156 -71.15 -8.93 20.88
C HIS A 156 -71.74 -8.28 22.15
N SER A 157 -72.44 -7.18 21.93
CA SER A 157 -73.01 -6.29 22.94
C SER A 157 -74.54 -6.29 22.88
N TYR A 158 -75.20 -6.41 24.02
CA TYR A 158 -76.66 -6.30 24.11
C TYR A 158 -77.08 -5.40 25.28
N HIS A 159 -78.11 -4.55 25.09
CA HIS A 159 -78.76 -3.90 26.23
C HIS A 159 -79.35 -4.97 27.15
N SER A 160 -79.27 -4.73 28.46
CA SER A 160 -79.85 -5.62 29.47
C SER A 160 -81.35 -5.87 29.24
N THR A 161 -82.07 -4.91 28.67
CA THR A 161 -83.49 -5.05 28.29
C THR A 161 -83.71 -5.78 26.96
N CYS A 162 -82.75 -5.71 26.03
CA CYS A 162 -82.82 -6.40 24.73
C CYS A 162 -82.46 -7.88 24.84
N LEU A 163 -81.58 -8.25 25.79
CA LEU A 163 -81.21 -9.64 26.03
C LEU A 163 -82.02 -10.20 27.21
N LYS A 164 -83.04 -11.01 26.91
CA LYS A 164 -83.82 -11.73 27.91
C LYS A 164 -83.00 -12.86 28.54
N SER A 165 -82.13 -12.52 29.49
CA SER A 165 -81.49 -13.38 30.51
C SER A 165 -80.94 -14.76 30.10
N SER A 166 -80.75 -15.05 28.81
CA SER A 166 -80.40 -16.39 28.31
C SER A 166 -78.95 -16.75 28.59
N GLY A 167 -78.11 -15.79 28.99
CA GLY A 167 -76.67 -16.00 29.19
C GLY A 167 -75.96 -16.52 27.93
N ILE A 168 -76.59 -16.42 26.75
CA ILE A 168 -76.10 -16.93 25.46
C ILE A 168 -76.19 -15.80 24.43
N CYS A 169 -75.12 -15.61 23.67
CA CYS A 169 -75.06 -14.66 22.57
C CYS A 169 -75.95 -15.15 21.41
N LEU A 170 -76.89 -14.32 20.96
CA LEU A 170 -77.86 -14.68 19.90
C LEU A 170 -77.22 -14.86 18.52
N GLU A 171 -76.10 -14.20 18.25
CA GLU A 171 -75.40 -14.30 16.95
C GLU A 171 -74.54 -15.56 16.80
N CYS A 172 -73.92 -16.01 17.88
CA CYS A 172 -72.88 -17.06 17.79
C CYS A 172 -72.99 -18.16 18.84
N ASN A 173 -74.09 -18.20 19.60
CA ASN A 173 -74.36 -19.17 20.67
C ASN A 173 -73.26 -19.26 21.74
N HIS A 174 -72.43 -18.22 21.89
CA HIS A 174 -71.40 -18.17 22.92
C HIS A 174 -72.03 -17.90 24.29
N HIS A 175 -71.72 -18.74 25.28
CA HIS A 175 -72.18 -18.52 26.65
C HIS A 175 -71.41 -17.39 27.34
N MET A 176 -72.11 -16.52 28.07
CA MET A 176 -71.50 -15.62 29.05
C MET A 176 -70.82 -16.49 30.11
N LYS A 177 -69.49 -16.41 30.19
CA LYS A 177 -68.73 -16.97 31.30
C LYS A 177 -68.73 -16.04 32.49
#